data_AF-A0A4U1YBP0-F1
#
_entry.id   AF-A0A4U1YBP0-F1
#
_cell.length_a   1.000
_cell.length_b   1.000
_cell.length_c   1.000
_cell.angle_alpha   90.00
_cell.angle_beta   90.00
_cell.angle_gamma   90.00
#
_symmetry.space_group_name_H-M   'P 1'
#
loop_
_entity.id
_entity.type
_entity.pdbx_description
1 polymer ?
#
loop_
_entity_poly.entity_id
_entity_poly.type
_entity_poly.pdbx_seq_one_letter_code
_entity_poly.pdbx_strand_id
1 'polypeptide(L)'
;MIEIIVLIVLVSFYFCVEGSDTSPKEASVAIGLYGIYLVVYLLTEPFPAATSKYMGQLYGFLPALSFGAILFPHFNKSAPEVVTKTIGWAGLTTTLLILSYFKFFVW
;
A
#
# COMPACT_ATOMS: atom_id res chain seq x y z
N MET A 1 3.92 9.06 -9.87
CA MET A 1 3.97 10.38 -9.18
C MET A 1 2.80 10.56 -8.22
N ILE A 2 1.57 10.26 -8.63
CA ILE A 2 0.37 10.36 -7.76
C ILE A 2 0.52 9.45 -6.53
N GLU A 3 1.15 8.31 -6.67
CA GLU A 3 1.35 7.29 -5.62
C GLU A 3 2.23 7.80 -4.47
N ILE A 4 3.25 8.61 -4.79
CA ILE A 4 4.11 9.28 -3.80
C ILE A 4 3.31 10.36 -3.06
N ILE A 5 2.47 11.10 -3.77
CA ILE A 5 1.59 12.10 -3.14
C ILE A 5 0.64 11.40 -2.16
N VAL A 6 0.05 10.27 -2.56
CA VAL A 6 -0.82 9.46 -1.69
C VAL A 6 -0.08 8.97 -0.46
N LEU A 7 1.17 8.49 -0.59
CA LEU A 7 2.02 8.13 0.55
C LEU A 7 2.17 9.30 1.51
N ILE A 8 2.61 10.46 1.01
CA ILE A 8 2.89 11.63 1.85
C ILE A 8 1.62 12.10 2.56
N VAL A 9 0.49 12.15 1.86
CA VAL A 9 -0.80 12.56 2.42
C VAL A 9 -1.24 11.60 3.52
N LEU A 10 -1.20 10.28 3.29
CA LEU A 10 -1.60 9.29 4.30
C LEU A 10 -0.68 9.30 5.52
N VAL A 11 0.63 9.42 5.32
CA VAL A 11 1.60 9.51 6.43
C VAL A 11 1.41 10.79 7.22
N SER A 12 1.27 11.93 6.56
CA SER A 12 1.03 13.22 7.23
C SER A 12 -0.28 13.19 7.99
N PHE A 13 -1.33 12.63 7.40
CA PHE A 13 -2.63 12.48 8.03
C PHE A 13 -2.57 11.58 9.28
N TYR A 14 -1.80 10.49 9.23
CA TYR A 14 -1.56 9.63 10.39
C TYR A 14 -0.91 10.37 11.56
N PHE A 15 0.04 11.27 11.31
CA PHE A 15 0.68 12.05 12.37
C PHE A 15 -0.15 13.25 12.85
N CYS A 16 -0.99 13.82 11.99
CA CYS A 16 -1.82 14.98 12.34
C CYS A 16 -3.13 14.59 13.06
N VAL A 17 -3.62 13.36 12.87
CA VAL A 17 -4.86 12.90 13.50
C VAL A 17 -4.54 12.14 14.78
N GLU A 18 -4.83 12.75 15.92
CA GLU A 18 -4.84 12.07 17.22
C GLU A 18 -5.96 11.02 17.24
N GLY A 19 -5.65 9.80 17.71
CA GLY A 19 -6.62 8.71 17.84
C GLY A 19 -6.43 7.52 16.88
N SER A 20 -5.29 7.42 16.20
CA SER A 20 -4.92 6.16 15.54
C SER A 20 -4.57 5.11 16.60
N ASP A 21 -5.40 4.07 16.77
CA ASP A 21 -5.03 2.86 17.54
C ASP A 21 -4.03 1.95 16.80
N THR A 22 -3.55 2.35 15.61
CA THR A 22 -2.37 1.73 15.02
C THR A 22 -1.14 2.21 15.76
N SER A 23 -0.36 1.26 16.29
CA SER A 23 0.84 1.60 17.06
C SER A 23 1.90 2.25 16.15
N PRO A 24 2.70 3.21 16.67
CA PRO A 24 3.77 3.83 15.88
C PRO A 24 4.75 2.82 15.29
N LYS A 25 4.99 1.70 15.99
CA LYS A 25 5.84 0.60 15.49
C LYS A 25 5.22 -0.07 14.27
N GLU A 26 3.94 -0.43 14.36
CA GLU A 26 3.20 -1.07 13.27
C GLU A 26 3.09 -0.15 12.04
N ALA A 27 2.75 1.13 12.28
CA ALA A 27 2.71 2.14 11.23
C ALA A 27 4.09 2.32 10.55
N SER A 28 5.18 2.34 11.32
CA SER A 28 6.53 2.45 10.75
C SER A 28 6.89 1.27 9.85
N VAL A 29 6.51 0.04 10.23
CA VAL A 29 6.74 -1.15 9.40
C VAL A 29 5.90 -1.08 8.13
N ALA A 30 4.63 -0.65 8.21
CA ALA A 30 3.76 -0.49 7.06
C ALA A 30 4.27 0.59 6.08
N ILE A 31 4.75 1.72 6.61
CA ILE A 31 5.38 2.79 5.83
C ILE A 31 6.62 2.27 5.11
N GLY A 32 7.48 1.52 5.81
CA GLY A 32 8.67 0.91 5.21
C GLY A 32 8.31 -0.05 4.08
N LEU A 33 7.36 -0.95 4.30
CA LEU A 33 6.92 -1.92 3.30
C LEU A 33 6.27 -1.28 2.07
N TYR A 34 5.40 -0.29 2.29
CA TYR A 34 4.79 0.44 1.18
C TYR A 34 5.81 1.35 0.46
N GLY A 35 6.79 1.90 1.17
CA GLY A 35 7.93 2.60 0.58
C GLY A 35 8.75 1.69 -0.34
N ILE A 36 9.10 0.48 0.13
CA ILE A 36 9.77 -0.54 -0.69
C ILE A 36 8.93 -0.89 -1.92
N TYR A 37 7.61 -1.07 -1.74
CA TYR A 37 6.69 -1.31 -2.84
C TYR A 37 6.79 -0.21 -3.91
N LEU A 38 6.73 1.06 -3.50
CA LEU A 38 6.81 2.19 -4.42
C LEU A 38 8.18 2.28 -5.12
N VAL A 39 9.26 1.96 -4.42
CA VAL A 39 10.61 1.91 -4.99
C VAL A 39 10.66 0.85 -6.10
N VAL A 40 10.20 -0.37 -5.83
CA VAL A 40 10.13 -1.44 -6.84
C VAL A 40 9.22 -1.03 -8.00
N TYR A 41 8.05 -0.46 -7.69
CA TYR A 41 7.06 -0.05 -8.68
C TYR A 41 7.56 1.06 -9.62
N LEU A 42 8.29 2.06 -9.11
CA LEU A 42 8.71 3.23 -9.88
C LEU A 42 10.07 3.08 -10.57
N LEU A 43 11.01 2.32 -9.98
CA LEU A 43 12.38 2.21 -10.51
C LEU A 43 12.54 1.18 -11.62
N THR A 44 11.61 0.24 -11.75
CA THR A 44 11.69 -0.79 -12.79
C THR A 44 10.86 -0.39 -14.00
N GLU A 45 11.40 -0.64 -15.20
CA GLU A 45 10.84 -0.25 -16.52
C GLU A 45 9.34 -0.54 -16.68
N PRO A 46 8.61 0.27 -17.48
CA PRO A 46 7.16 0.19 -17.58
C PRO A 46 6.70 -1.23 -17.94
N PHE A 47 5.51 -1.57 -17.44
CA PHE A 47 4.79 -2.80 -17.78
C PHE A 47 4.89 -3.08 -19.29
N PRO A 48 5.03 -4.35 -19.71
CA PRO A 48 5.12 -4.68 -21.12
C PRO A 48 3.94 -4.08 -21.88
N ALA A 49 4.17 -3.60 -23.10
CA ALA A 49 3.24 -2.80 -23.89
C ALA A 49 1.83 -3.42 -24.08
N ALA A 50 1.66 -4.71 -23.79
CA ALA A 50 0.40 -5.44 -23.82
C ALA A 50 -0.46 -5.32 -22.54
N THR A 51 -0.03 -4.61 -21.50
CA THR A 51 -0.86 -4.46 -20.28
C THR A 51 -1.92 -3.37 -20.44
N SER A 52 -3.17 -3.69 -20.09
CA SER A 52 -4.26 -2.73 -20.12
C SER A 52 -4.01 -1.58 -19.13
N LYS A 53 -4.50 -0.38 -19.46
CA LYS A 53 -4.44 0.82 -18.59
C LYS A 53 -4.98 0.57 -17.18
N TYR A 54 -5.94 -0.33 -17.03
CA TYR A 54 -6.55 -0.70 -15.75
C TYR A 54 -5.63 -1.54 -14.87
N MET A 55 -4.73 -2.34 -15.45
CA MET A 55 -3.77 -3.13 -14.67
C MET A 55 -2.81 -2.22 -13.90
N GLY A 56 -2.24 -1.21 -14.56
CA GLY A 56 -1.37 -0.23 -13.91
C GLY A 56 -2.07 0.53 -12.77
N GLN A 57 -3.35 0.89 -12.95
CA GLN A 57 -4.13 1.52 -11.88
C GLN A 57 -4.32 0.59 -10.67
N LEU A 58 -4.51 -0.71 -10.88
CA LEU A 58 -4.67 -1.68 -9.81
C LEU A 58 -3.39 -1.78 -8.95
N TYR A 59 -2.21 -1.81 -9.61
CA TYR A 59 -0.91 -1.80 -8.94
C TYR A 59 -0.63 -0.47 -8.20
N GLY A 60 -1.27 0.64 -8.54
CA GLY A 60 -1.20 1.86 -7.75
C GLY A 60 -2.20 1.90 -6.59
N PHE A 61 -3.46 1.56 -6.86
CA PHE A 61 -4.58 1.80 -5.95
C PHE A 61 -4.70 0.74 -4.85
N LEU A 62 -4.52 -0.54 -5.20
CA LEU A 62 -4.67 -1.64 -4.26
C LEU A 62 -3.66 -1.60 -3.08
N PRO A 63 -2.36 -1.37 -3.28
CA PRO A 63 -1.41 -1.24 -2.17
C PRO A 63 -1.66 0.04 -1.37
N ALA A 64 -2.07 1.15 -2.01
CA ALA A 64 -2.44 2.38 -1.30
C ALA A 64 -3.65 2.19 -0.38
N LEU A 65 -4.68 1.48 -0.86
CA LEU A 65 -5.87 1.13 -0.09
C LEU A 65 -5.53 0.17 1.06
N SER A 66 -4.67 -0.82 0.79
CA SER A 66 -4.17 -1.76 1.79
C SER A 66 -3.38 -1.04 2.90
N PHE A 67 -2.51 -0.09 2.51
CA PHE A 67 -1.76 0.76 3.44
C PHE A 67 -2.69 1.65 4.28
N GLY A 68 -3.71 2.26 3.65
CA GLY A 68 -4.74 3.02 4.36
C GLY A 68 -5.52 2.17 5.38
N ALA A 69 -5.84 0.92 5.04
CA ALA A 69 -6.52 0.00 5.96
C ALA A 69 -5.66 -0.38 7.19
N ILE A 70 -4.33 -0.40 7.05
CA ILE A 70 -3.41 -0.61 8.18
C ILE A 70 -3.32 0.64 9.06
N LEU A 71 -3.17 1.82 8.46
CA LEU A 71 -3.01 3.06 9.19
C LEU A 71 -4.30 3.54 9.87
N PHE A 72 -5.45 3.33 9.22
CA PHE A 72 -6.73 3.88 9.64
C PHE A 72 -7.83 2.81 9.73
N PRO A 73 -7.65 1.76 10.54
CA PRO A 73 -8.61 0.67 10.64
C PRO A 73 -9.97 1.14 11.19
N HIS A 74 -9.99 2.23 11.97
CA HIS A 74 -11.16 2.87 12.59
C HIS A 74 -12.18 3.40 11.59
N PHE A 75 -11.76 3.71 10.37
CA PHE A 75 -12.70 4.16 9.33
C PHE A 75 -13.61 3.03 8.88
N ASN A 76 -13.22 1.77 9.10
CA ASN A 76 -14.10 0.64 8.86
C ASN A 76 -14.98 0.37 10.08
N LYS A 77 -16.16 1.01 10.13
CA LYS A 77 -17.15 0.77 11.19
C LYS A 77 -17.87 -0.59 11.07
N SER A 78 -17.69 -1.30 9.96
CA SER A 78 -18.39 -2.55 9.66
C SER A 78 -17.66 -3.80 10.14
N ALA A 79 -16.35 -3.73 10.37
CA ALA A 79 -15.55 -4.87 10.82
C ALA A 79 -14.63 -4.48 11.99
N PRO A 80 -14.22 -5.45 12.83
CA PRO A 80 -13.23 -5.18 13.87
C PRO A 80 -11.92 -4.67 13.28
N GLU A 81 -11.27 -3.73 13.97
CA GLU A 81 -10.02 -3.12 13.52
C GLU A 81 -8.93 -4.15 13.21
N VAL A 82 -8.82 -5.20 14.03
CA VAL A 82 -7.87 -6.29 13.83
C VAL A 82 -8.06 -6.96 12.47
N VAL A 83 -9.32 -7.16 12.05
CA VAL A 83 -9.64 -7.75 10.74
C VAL A 83 -9.25 -6.80 9.61
N THR A 84 -9.58 -5.51 9.74
CA THR A 84 -9.23 -4.48 8.76
C THR A 84 -7.71 -4.38 8.57
N LYS A 85 -6.95 -4.35 9.68
CA LYS A 85 -5.48 -4.37 9.64
C LYS A 85 -4.94 -5.64 9.00
N THR A 86 -5.49 -6.80 9.35
CA THR A 86 -5.04 -8.09 8.80
C THR A 86 -5.26 -8.15 7.29
N ILE A 87 -6.41 -7.67 6.80
CA ILE A 87 -6.69 -7.57 5.37
C ILE A 87 -5.74 -6.57 4.70
N GLY A 88 -5.48 -5.42 5.32
CA GLY A 88 -4.51 -4.46 4.83
C GLY A 88 -3.10 -5.06 4.72
N TRP A 89 -2.64 -5.78 5.74
CA TRP A 89 -1.36 -6.49 5.72
C TRP A 89 -1.30 -7.55 4.63
N ALA A 90 -2.34 -8.39 4.52
CA ALA A 90 -2.44 -9.40 3.49
C ALA A 90 -2.43 -8.78 2.08
N GLY A 91 -3.17 -7.69 1.86
CA GLY A 91 -3.22 -6.97 0.59
C GLY A 91 -1.87 -6.36 0.22
N LEU A 92 -1.22 -5.66 1.15
CA LEU A 92 0.07 -5.00 0.90
C LEU A 92 1.19 -6.01 0.65
N THR A 93 1.26 -7.08 1.44
CA THR A 93 2.28 -8.14 1.25
C THR A 93 2.05 -8.92 -0.04
N THR A 94 0.81 -9.30 -0.33
CA THR A 94 0.48 -10.04 -1.56
C THR A 94 0.79 -9.20 -2.80
N THR A 95 0.40 -7.92 -2.81
CA THR A 95 0.70 -7.04 -3.96
C THR A 95 2.19 -6.83 -4.16
N LEU A 96 2.97 -6.69 -3.08
CA LEU A 96 4.43 -6.61 -3.15
C LEU A 96 5.04 -7.89 -3.74
N LEU A 97 4.60 -9.06 -3.30
CA LEU A 97 5.09 -10.34 -3.81
C LEU A 97 4.76 -10.51 -5.30
N ILE A 98 3.52 -10.20 -5.69
CA ILE A 98 3.08 -10.26 -7.08
C ILE A 98 3.92 -9.30 -7.94
N LEU A 99 4.02 -8.03 -7.53
CA LEU A 99 4.79 -7.03 -8.27
C LEU A 99 6.25 -7.48 -8.43
N SER A 100 6.88 -7.93 -7.35
CA SER A 100 8.27 -8.41 -7.36
C SER A 100 8.41 -9.63 -8.27
N TYR A 101 7.50 -10.60 -8.18
CA TYR A 101 7.53 -11.80 -9.01
C TYR A 101 7.48 -11.44 -10.51
N PHE A 102 6.51 -10.62 -10.90
CA PHE A 102 6.39 -10.18 -12.29
C PHE A 102 7.61 -9.38 -12.74
N LYS A 103 8.15 -8.51 -11.88
CA LYS A 103 9.28 -7.64 -12.22
C LYS A 103 10.65 -8.33 -12.27
N PHE A 104 10.85 -9.41 -11.53
CA PHE A 104 12.15 -10.09 -11.48
C PHE A 104 12.21 -11.36 -12.33
N PHE A 105 11.06 -11.98 -12.61
CA PHE A 105 11.01 -13.29 -13.27
C PHE A 105 10.23 -13.30 -14.59
N VAL A 106 9.40 -12.29 -14.86
CA VAL A 106 8.52 -12.27 -16.04
C VAL A 106 8.85 -11.13 -17.00
N TRP A 107 9.12 -9.94 -16.47
CA TRP A 107 9.56 -8.75 -17.20
C TRP A 107 11.04 -8.53 -16.99
#